data_AF-A0A2P5P6R0-F1
#
_entry.id   AF-A0A2P5P6R0-F1
#
_cell.length_a   1.000
_cell.length_b   1.000
_cell.length_c   1.000
_cell.angle_alpha   90.00
_cell.angle_beta   90.00
_cell.angle_gamma   90.00
#
_symmetry.space_group_name_H-M   'P 1'
#
loop_
_entity.id
_entity.type
_entity.pdbx_description
1 polymer ?
#
loop_
_entity_poly.entity_id
_entity_poly.type
_entity_poly.pdbx_seq_one_letter_code
_entity_poly.pdbx_strand_id
1 'polypeptide(L)'
;MVSQVGLLVFNDAGEWHAWLADNHDKAKDAWVVHYKKNSKTPGLRYDEALEQAIAFGWIDGKLKSLDDNRFMLRYSPRKMNSVWSKRNKVIAERLIATGKMEIPGKASVENAKSNGKWDAAYSDDAPIELPEDFHRALSSDRTASENFERFSVSSRNMYVRWIENAKTAATRRARIMSGVERSRQNLKLASDDEFMTDMAGAKANSVNQSPEALFQGRPVSLMLFETVRSYIESLGRVTVECLKTQVSLGSKGKFAWIWLPQMWIKKQPENSIVLTIGIDHRIESPKIKESVQPYPGRWIHHIVIGKESDFDEEMKKWLKSAYEFAQKQDILEA
;
A
#
# COMPACT_ATOMS: atom_id res chain seq x y z
N MET A 1 1.56 -6.22 25.98
CA MET A 1 2.01 -7.48 25.36
C MET A 1 1.91 -7.32 23.85
N VAL A 2 3.06 -7.17 23.20
CA VAL A 2 3.17 -6.97 21.74
C VAL A 2 2.99 -8.33 21.08
N SER A 3 1.93 -8.54 20.31
CA SER A 3 1.79 -9.78 19.52
C SER A 3 2.81 -9.75 18.38
N GLN A 4 3.95 -10.38 18.62
CA GLN A 4 4.88 -10.81 17.60
C GLN A 4 4.07 -11.63 16.59
N VAL A 5 3.87 -11.12 15.38
CA VAL A 5 3.23 -11.90 14.31
C VAL A 5 4.20 -13.04 13.98
N GLY A 6 3.98 -14.20 14.59
CA GLY A 6 4.74 -15.41 14.29
C GLY A 6 4.53 -15.78 12.84
N LEU A 7 5.62 -15.88 12.07
CA LEU A 7 5.56 -16.40 10.72
C LEU A 7 5.23 -17.89 10.78
N LEU A 8 4.15 -18.29 10.11
CA LEU A 8 3.77 -19.69 10.02
C LEU A 8 4.38 -20.30 8.76
N VAL A 9 5.11 -21.40 8.94
CA VAL A 9 5.73 -22.16 7.85
C VAL A 9 5.16 -23.56 7.93
N PHE A 10 4.61 -24.04 6.82
CA PHE A 10 4.06 -25.38 6.70
C PHE A 10 4.77 -26.13 5.57
N ASN A 11 5.04 -27.40 5.80
CA ASN A 11 5.71 -28.28 4.84
C ASN A 11 4.76 -28.69 3.70
N ASP A 12 3.47 -28.82 3.99
CA ASP A 12 2.46 -29.26 3.04
C ASP A 12 1.04 -28.76 3.39
N ALA A 13 0.08 -29.16 2.56
CA ALA A 13 -1.34 -28.84 2.74
C ALA A 13 -1.96 -29.46 4.01
N GLY A 14 -1.44 -30.60 4.47
CA GLY A 14 -1.94 -31.32 5.64
C GLY A 14 -1.63 -30.60 6.94
N GLU A 15 -0.39 -30.11 7.10
CA GLU A 15 -0.03 -29.30 8.26
C GLU A 15 -0.84 -27.99 8.32
N TRP A 16 -1.06 -27.35 7.17
CA TRP A 16 -1.91 -26.16 7.09
C TRP A 16 -3.37 -26.45 7.40
N HIS A 17 -3.91 -27.56 6.90
CA HIS A 17 -5.27 -28.02 7.24
C HIS A 17 -5.41 -28.25 8.75
N ALA A 18 -4.46 -28.95 9.38
CA ALA A 18 -4.48 -29.19 10.83
C ALA A 18 -4.47 -27.87 11.63
N TRP A 19 -3.63 -26.92 11.22
CA TRP A 19 -3.61 -25.60 11.85
C TRP A 19 -4.97 -24.88 11.72
N LEU A 20 -5.59 -24.90 10.53
CA LEU A 20 -6.91 -24.31 10.33
C LEU A 20 -7.98 -25.02 11.17
N ALA A 21 -7.97 -26.35 11.26
CA ALA A 21 -8.89 -27.10 12.09
C ALA A 21 -8.85 -26.61 13.55
N ASP A 22 -7.65 -26.38 14.08
CA ASP A 22 -7.45 -25.96 15.48
C ASP A 22 -7.70 -24.47 15.72
N ASN A 23 -7.57 -23.62 14.70
CA ASN A 23 -7.46 -22.16 14.86
C ASN A 23 -8.44 -21.31 14.05
N HIS A 24 -9.23 -21.88 13.13
CA HIS A 24 -10.06 -21.11 12.19
C HIS A 24 -11.08 -20.16 12.86
N ASP A 25 -11.52 -20.49 14.07
CA ASP A 25 -12.48 -19.73 14.90
C ASP A 25 -11.82 -18.90 16.02
N LYS A 26 -10.53 -19.15 16.30
CA LYS A 26 -9.75 -18.50 17.37
C LYS A 26 -8.83 -17.41 16.85
N ALA A 27 -8.20 -17.64 15.70
CA ALA A 27 -7.21 -16.75 15.13
C ALA A 27 -7.86 -15.66 14.26
N LYS A 28 -7.38 -14.41 14.42
CA LYS A 28 -7.86 -13.28 13.61
C LYS A 28 -7.29 -13.29 12.20
N ASP A 29 -6.05 -13.74 12.06
CA ASP A 29 -5.36 -13.98 10.81
C ASP A 29 -4.15 -14.91 11.00
N ALA A 30 -3.58 -15.33 9.89
CA ALA A 30 -2.41 -16.19 9.78
C ALA A 30 -1.49 -15.62 8.69
N TRP A 31 -0.23 -15.36 9.02
CA TRP A 31 0.78 -14.98 8.02
C TRP A 31 1.59 -16.21 7.63
N VAL A 32 1.26 -16.77 6.47
CA VAL A 32 1.79 -18.04 5.99
C VAL A 32 2.89 -17.79 4.96
N VAL A 33 4.03 -18.44 5.14
CA VAL A 33 5.18 -18.35 4.23
C VAL A 33 4.99 -19.30 3.06
N HIS A 34 5.22 -18.79 1.85
CA HIS A 34 5.21 -19.53 0.60
C HIS A 34 6.56 -19.41 -0.12
N TYR A 35 6.88 -20.46 -0.86
CA TYR A 35 8.03 -20.49 -1.74
C TYR A 35 7.62 -20.15 -3.17
N LYS A 36 8.35 -19.24 -3.82
CA LYS A 36 8.13 -18.88 -5.22
C LYS A 36 8.33 -20.10 -6.12
N LYS A 37 7.68 -20.09 -7.30
CA LYS A 37 7.70 -21.23 -8.25
C LYS A 37 9.11 -21.70 -8.63
N ASN A 38 10.09 -20.79 -8.68
CA ASN A 38 11.47 -21.09 -9.03
C ASN A 38 12.33 -21.58 -7.85
N SER A 39 11.78 -21.57 -6.64
CA SER A 39 12.47 -22.10 -5.46
C SER A 39 12.50 -23.63 -5.51
N LYS A 40 13.70 -24.20 -5.33
CA LYS A 40 13.91 -25.65 -5.17
C LYS A 40 13.49 -26.16 -3.80
N THR A 41 13.14 -25.27 -2.87
CA THR A 41 12.74 -25.63 -1.51
C THR A 41 11.33 -26.22 -1.53
N PRO A 42 11.12 -27.45 -1.02
CA PRO A 42 9.79 -28.00 -0.78
C PRO A 42 9.02 -27.14 0.23
N GLY A 43 7.69 -27.17 0.16
CA GLY A 43 6.82 -26.43 1.08
C GLY A 43 5.43 -26.21 0.52
N LEU A 44 4.54 -25.70 1.37
CA LEU A 44 3.15 -25.41 1.02
C LEU A 44 3.04 -24.47 -0.20
N ARG A 45 2.44 -24.97 -1.28
CA ARG A 45 2.17 -24.17 -2.48
C ARG A 45 0.96 -23.28 -2.25
N TYR A 46 0.92 -22.16 -2.97
CA TYR A 46 -0.16 -21.19 -2.86
C TYR A 46 -1.54 -21.82 -3.15
N ASP A 47 -1.64 -22.60 -4.23
CA ASP A 47 -2.91 -23.20 -4.63
C ASP A 47 -3.42 -24.19 -3.58
N GLU A 48 -2.52 -24.99 -3.00
CA GLU A 48 -2.83 -25.91 -1.91
C GLU A 48 -3.33 -25.15 -0.66
N ALA A 49 -2.64 -24.06 -0.31
CA ALA A 49 -3.01 -23.23 0.84
C ALA A 49 -4.37 -22.56 0.66
N LEU A 50 -4.64 -22.05 -0.53
CA LEU A 50 -5.90 -21.41 -0.88
C LEU A 50 -7.07 -22.40 -0.80
N GLU A 51 -6.89 -23.63 -1.28
CA GLU A 51 -7.92 -24.67 -1.19
C GLU A 51 -8.28 -24.98 0.26
N GLN A 52 -7.28 -25.20 1.12
CA GLN A 52 -7.54 -25.43 2.55
C GLN A 52 -8.19 -24.20 3.22
N ALA A 53 -7.73 -22.99 2.89
CA ALA A 53 -8.34 -21.77 3.42
C ALA A 53 -9.83 -21.67 3.03
N ILE A 54 -10.18 -21.94 1.76
CA ILE A 54 -11.57 -21.96 1.31
C ILE A 54 -12.39 -23.02 2.04
N ALA A 55 -11.82 -24.22 2.26
CA ALA A 55 -12.47 -25.30 3.02
C ALA A 55 -12.91 -24.84 4.41
N PHE A 56 -12.12 -23.99 5.07
CA PHE A 56 -12.42 -23.45 6.40
C PHE A 56 -13.10 -22.07 6.39
N GLY A 57 -13.52 -21.55 5.24
CA GLY A 57 -14.17 -20.22 5.17
C GLY A 57 -13.22 -19.04 5.30
N TRP A 58 -11.93 -19.26 5.07
CA TRP A 58 -10.88 -18.25 5.07
C TRP A 58 -10.60 -17.75 3.64
N ILE A 59 -9.86 -16.64 3.54
CA ILE A 59 -9.39 -16.04 2.30
C ILE A 59 -7.98 -15.48 2.49
N ASP A 60 -7.17 -15.55 1.43
CA ASP A 60 -5.91 -14.83 1.32
C ASP A 60 -6.13 -13.31 1.15
N GLY A 61 -5.04 -12.55 1.19
CA GLY A 61 -5.10 -11.10 1.05
C GLY A 61 -3.73 -10.50 0.87
N LYS A 62 -3.23 -9.80 1.90
CA LYS A 62 -1.97 -9.06 1.81
C LYS A 62 -0.80 -10.00 1.53
N LEU A 63 -0.04 -9.67 0.50
CA LEU A 63 1.22 -10.34 0.15
C LEU A 63 2.38 -9.49 0.62
N LYS A 64 3.42 -10.11 1.21
CA LYS A 64 4.68 -9.43 1.48
C LYS A 64 5.85 -10.26 0.95
N SER A 65 6.72 -9.64 0.17
CA SER A 65 7.99 -10.27 -0.21
C SER A 65 8.87 -10.45 1.01
N LEU A 66 9.47 -11.62 1.15
CA LEU A 66 10.44 -11.91 2.23
C LEU A 66 11.87 -11.84 1.68
N ASP A 67 12.09 -12.47 0.54
CA ASP A 67 13.37 -12.49 -0.18
C ASP A 67 13.14 -12.96 -1.63
N ASP A 68 14.23 -13.27 -2.33
CA ASP A 68 14.19 -13.70 -3.73
C ASP A 68 13.43 -15.01 -3.93
N ASN A 69 13.33 -15.86 -2.91
CA ASN A 69 12.74 -17.21 -3.00
C ASN A 69 11.44 -17.36 -2.21
N ARG A 70 11.12 -16.42 -1.31
CA ARG A 70 9.98 -16.53 -0.40
C ARG A 70 9.14 -15.26 -0.38
N PHE A 71 7.86 -15.47 -0.12
CA PHE A 71 6.90 -14.42 0.22
C PHE A 71 5.98 -14.94 1.31
N MET A 72 5.21 -14.07 1.94
CA MET A 72 4.16 -14.47 2.87
C MET A 72 2.81 -13.93 2.38
N LEU A 73 1.75 -14.67 2.68
CA LEU A 73 0.37 -14.25 2.48
C LEU A 73 -0.36 -14.23 3.80
N ARG A 74 -1.16 -13.19 4.00
CA ARG A 74 -2.09 -13.11 5.11
C ARG A 74 -3.37 -13.84 4.74
N TYR A 75 -3.71 -14.87 5.50
CA TYR A 75 -5.01 -15.54 5.47
C TYR A 75 -5.86 -15.07 6.65
N SER A 76 -7.16 -14.89 6.44
CA SER A 76 -8.10 -14.53 7.50
C SER A 76 -9.50 -15.08 7.25
N PRO A 77 -10.35 -15.22 8.28
CA PRO A 77 -11.75 -15.57 8.11
C PRO A 77 -12.45 -14.60 7.14
N ARG A 78 -13.30 -15.12 6.25
CA ARG A 78 -14.13 -14.28 5.37
C ARG A 78 -15.12 -13.49 6.21
N LYS A 79 -15.26 -12.20 5.90
CA LYS A 79 -16.32 -11.37 6.46
C LYS A 79 -17.63 -11.67 5.73
N MET A 80 -18.75 -11.36 6.38
CA MET A 80 -20.08 -11.54 5.80
C MET A 80 -20.19 -10.98 4.38
N ASN A 81 -19.64 -9.79 4.13
CA ASN A 81 -19.71 -9.09 2.85
C ASN A 81 -18.47 -9.29 1.93
N SER A 82 -17.61 -10.26 2.22
CA SER A 82 -16.43 -10.55 1.39
C SER A 82 -16.85 -10.89 -0.05
N VAL A 83 -16.13 -10.31 -1.01
CA VAL A 83 -16.30 -10.63 -2.44
C VAL A 83 -15.80 -12.04 -2.74
N TRP A 84 -16.38 -12.65 -3.78
CA TRP A 84 -15.96 -13.94 -4.31
C TRP A 84 -15.44 -13.77 -5.73
N SER A 85 -14.39 -14.52 -6.07
CA SER A 85 -13.95 -14.67 -7.45
C SER A 85 -14.55 -15.95 -8.05
N LYS A 86 -14.69 -16.02 -9.38
CA LYS A 86 -15.11 -17.24 -10.08
C LYS A 86 -14.18 -18.40 -9.76
N ARG A 87 -12.87 -18.14 -9.63
CA ARG A 87 -11.88 -19.14 -9.21
C ARG A 87 -12.20 -19.73 -7.83
N ASN A 88 -12.45 -18.87 -6.84
CA ASN A 88 -12.77 -19.33 -5.48
C ASN A 88 -14.12 -20.07 -5.44
N LYS A 89 -15.09 -19.62 -6.24
CA LYS A 89 -16.39 -20.29 -6.41
C LYS A 89 -16.22 -21.71 -6.96
N VAL A 90 -15.45 -21.89 -8.03
CA VAL A 90 -15.15 -23.20 -8.63
C VAL A 90 -14.43 -24.12 -7.63
N ILE A 91 -13.45 -23.59 -6.88
CA ILE A 91 -12.76 -24.37 -5.84
C ILE A 91 -13.75 -24.81 -4.76
N ALA A 92 -14.58 -23.90 -4.25
CA ALA A 92 -15.58 -24.20 -3.23
C ALA A 92 -16.60 -25.25 -3.71
N GLU A 93 -17.12 -25.12 -4.93
CA GLU A 93 -18.04 -26.09 -5.53
C GLU A 93 -17.41 -27.49 -5.62
N ARG A 94 -16.14 -27.57 -6.05
CA ARG A 94 -15.39 -28.83 -6.09
C ARG A 94 -15.15 -29.41 -4.68
N LEU A 95 -14.79 -28.58 -3.70
CA LEU A 95 -14.59 -29.03 -2.31
C LEU A 95 -15.90 -29.55 -1.70
N ILE A 96 -17.03 -28.90 -1.98
CA ILE A 96 -18.36 -29.38 -1.57
C ILE A 96 -18.66 -30.73 -2.22
N ALA A 97 -18.48 -30.85 -3.54
CA ALA A 97 -18.75 -32.08 -4.28
C ALA A 97 -17.87 -33.26 -3.84
N THR A 98 -16.64 -32.99 -3.41
CA THR A 98 -15.69 -34.01 -2.95
C THR A 98 -15.73 -34.28 -1.44
N GLY A 99 -16.63 -33.62 -0.70
CA GLY A 99 -16.74 -33.79 0.75
C GLY A 99 -15.58 -33.20 1.56
N LYS A 100 -14.71 -32.39 0.93
CA LYS A 100 -13.54 -31.75 1.55
C LYS A 100 -13.82 -30.35 2.09
N MET A 101 -15.05 -29.86 1.96
CA MET A 101 -15.49 -28.57 2.50
C MET A 101 -15.91 -28.72 3.96
N GLU A 102 -15.31 -27.93 4.85
CA GLU A 102 -15.63 -27.95 6.27
C GLU A 102 -16.86 -27.09 6.61
N ILE A 103 -17.42 -27.28 7.80
CA ILE A 103 -18.58 -26.53 8.30
C ILE A 103 -18.43 -25.00 8.14
N PRO A 104 -17.33 -24.35 8.59
CA PRO A 104 -17.17 -22.90 8.43
C PRO A 104 -17.05 -22.46 6.95
N GLY A 105 -16.50 -23.31 6.08
CA GLY A 105 -16.49 -23.07 4.64
C GLY A 105 -17.89 -23.08 4.04
N LYS A 106 -18.70 -24.09 4.38
CA LYS A 106 -20.10 -24.19 3.93
C LYS A 106 -20.91 -22.97 4.38
N ALA A 107 -20.78 -22.56 5.64
CA ALA A 107 -21.41 -21.36 6.17
C ALA A 107 -20.99 -20.08 5.40
N SER A 108 -19.72 -19.99 5.01
CA SER A 108 -19.23 -18.86 4.20
C SER A 108 -19.85 -18.82 2.79
N VAL A 109 -20.09 -19.99 2.18
CA VAL A 109 -20.78 -20.11 0.88
C VAL A 109 -22.25 -19.74 1.00
N GLU A 110 -22.94 -20.22 2.04
CA GLU A 110 -24.35 -19.88 2.30
C GLU A 110 -24.53 -18.38 2.54
N ASN A 111 -23.66 -17.77 3.34
CA ASN A 111 -23.63 -16.33 3.53
C ASN A 111 -23.46 -15.58 2.19
N ALA A 112 -22.52 -16.00 1.36
CA ALA A 112 -22.29 -15.41 0.04
C ALA A 112 -23.48 -15.56 -0.92
N LYS A 113 -24.21 -16.69 -0.85
CA LYS A 113 -25.44 -16.89 -1.62
C LYS A 113 -26.55 -15.96 -1.12
N SER A 114 -26.74 -15.87 0.19
CA SER A 114 -27.80 -15.04 0.79
C SER A 114 -27.66 -13.54 0.49
N ASN A 115 -26.44 -13.06 0.32
CA ASN A 115 -26.16 -11.63 0.08
C ASN A 115 -25.74 -11.31 -1.37
N GLY A 116 -25.94 -12.26 -2.30
CA GLY A 116 -25.67 -12.10 -3.73
C GLY A 116 -24.20 -12.05 -4.14
N LYS A 117 -23.24 -12.14 -3.21
CA LYS A 117 -21.80 -12.15 -3.54
C LYS A 117 -21.38 -13.40 -4.30
N TRP A 118 -22.11 -14.50 -4.15
CA TRP A 118 -21.88 -15.76 -4.87
C TRP A 118 -22.18 -15.65 -6.37
N ASP A 119 -23.22 -14.92 -6.74
CA ASP A 119 -23.61 -14.72 -8.14
C ASP A 119 -22.85 -13.57 -8.78
N ALA A 120 -22.52 -12.54 -7.99
CA ALA A 120 -21.62 -11.45 -8.39
C ALA A 120 -20.14 -11.83 -8.41
N ALA A 121 -19.81 -13.13 -8.49
CA ALA A 121 -18.44 -13.60 -8.46
C ALA A 121 -17.65 -13.10 -9.69
N TYR A 122 -16.63 -12.28 -9.46
CA TYR A 122 -15.86 -11.65 -10.53
C TYR A 122 -14.80 -12.61 -11.10
N SER A 123 -14.44 -12.45 -12.38
CA SER A 123 -13.28 -13.12 -12.97
C SER A 123 -12.20 -12.08 -13.25
N ASP A 124 -10.94 -12.49 -13.08
CA ASP A 124 -9.78 -11.70 -13.50
C ASP A 124 -9.23 -12.15 -14.87
N ASP A 125 -9.87 -13.14 -15.50
CA ASP A 125 -9.42 -13.77 -16.74
C ASP A 125 -10.00 -13.08 -17.99
N ALA A 126 -11.15 -12.43 -17.84
CA ALA A 126 -11.75 -11.61 -18.89
C ALA A 126 -11.15 -10.20 -18.84
N PRO A 127 -10.70 -9.63 -19.98
CA PRO A 127 -10.23 -8.25 -20.01
C PRO A 127 -11.39 -7.31 -19.69
N ILE A 128 -11.14 -6.37 -18.78
CA ILE A 128 -12.01 -5.22 -18.55
C ILE A 128 -11.69 -4.19 -19.62
N GLU A 129 -12.72 -3.58 -20.20
CA GLU A 129 -12.57 -2.53 -21.19
C GLU A 129 -11.72 -1.37 -20.63
N LEU A 130 -10.76 -0.90 -21.42
CA LEU A 130 -9.85 0.15 -21.01
C LEU A 130 -10.60 1.50 -21.03
N PRO A 131 -10.67 2.24 -19.92
CA PRO A 131 -11.34 3.53 -19.93
C PRO A 131 -10.68 4.48 -20.91
N GLU A 132 -11.50 5.19 -21.69
CA GLU A 132 -11.07 5.97 -22.84
C GLU A 132 -10.06 7.09 -22.49
N ASP A 133 -10.15 7.69 -21.30
CA ASP A 133 -9.17 8.65 -20.81
C ASP A 133 -7.82 8.03 -20.45
N PHE A 134 -7.81 6.80 -19.93
CA PHE A 134 -6.57 6.05 -19.69
C PHE A 134 -5.96 5.54 -21.00
N HIS A 135 -6.79 5.07 -21.94
CA HIS A 135 -6.36 4.68 -23.28
C HIS A 135 -5.64 5.83 -23.98
N ARG A 136 -6.22 7.03 -24.05
CA ARG A 136 -5.56 8.21 -24.64
C ARG A 136 -4.23 8.56 -23.96
N ALA A 137 -4.17 8.46 -22.63
CA ALA A 137 -2.96 8.76 -21.88
C ALA A 137 -1.83 7.75 -22.16
N LEU A 138 -2.16 6.45 -22.26
CA LEU A 138 -1.22 5.41 -22.66
C LEU A 138 -0.76 5.59 -24.11
N SER A 139 -1.68 5.85 -25.05
CA SER A 139 -1.36 6.02 -26.47
C SER A 139 -0.50 7.25 -26.77
N SER A 140 -0.45 8.21 -25.84
CA SER A 140 0.45 9.37 -25.93
C SER A 140 1.90 9.03 -25.57
N ASP A 141 2.16 7.84 -25.02
CA ASP A 141 3.49 7.34 -24.68
C ASP A 141 3.70 5.91 -25.22
N ARG A 142 4.44 5.80 -26.32
CA ARG A 142 4.69 4.53 -27.00
C ARG A 142 5.25 3.45 -26.07
N THR A 143 6.21 3.78 -25.21
CA THR A 143 6.85 2.81 -24.31
C THR A 143 5.87 2.32 -23.24
N ALA A 144 5.06 3.22 -22.68
CA ALA A 144 4.03 2.85 -21.72
C ALA A 144 2.97 1.94 -22.35
N SER A 145 2.50 2.26 -23.57
CA SER A 145 1.51 1.46 -24.30
C SER A 145 2.02 0.04 -24.58
N GLU A 146 3.22 -0.09 -25.17
CA GLU A 146 3.81 -1.39 -25.53
C GLU A 146 4.03 -2.29 -24.30
N ASN A 147 4.50 -1.71 -23.18
CA ASN A 147 4.69 -2.45 -21.95
C ASN A 147 3.35 -2.87 -21.32
N PHE A 148 2.36 -1.96 -21.30
CA PHE A 148 1.04 -2.23 -20.73
C PHE A 148 0.33 -3.37 -21.48
N GLU A 149 0.43 -3.40 -22.81
CA GLU A 149 -0.14 -4.47 -23.63
C GLU A 149 0.47 -5.86 -23.34
N ARG A 150 1.73 -5.91 -22.91
CA ARG A 150 2.42 -7.15 -22.51
C ARG A 150 2.06 -7.63 -21.11
N PHE A 151 1.39 -6.82 -20.30
CA PHE A 151 0.92 -7.26 -18.99
C PHE A 151 -0.16 -8.34 -19.12
N SER A 152 -0.21 -9.25 -18.14
CA SER A 152 -1.28 -10.24 -18.09
C SER A 152 -2.64 -9.56 -17.96
N VAL A 153 -3.71 -10.23 -18.40
CA VAL A 153 -5.09 -9.72 -18.32
C VAL A 153 -5.42 -9.26 -16.89
N SER A 154 -5.09 -10.07 -15.88
CA SER A 154 -5.25 -9.71 -14.47
C SER A 154 -4.51 -8.43 -14.08
N SER A 155 -3.26 -8.25 -14.52
CA SER A 155 -2.50 -7.02 -14.23
C SER A 155 -3.10 -5.79 -14.92
N ARG A 156 -3.58 -5.91 -16.16
CA ARG A 156 -4.29 -4.81 -16.85
C ARG A 156 -5.61 -4.48 -16.16
N ASN A 157 -6.37 -5.49 -15.76
CA ASN A 157 -7.62 -5.33 -15.02
C ASN A 157 -7.43 -4.63 -13.69
N MET A 158 -6.31 -4.87 -12.99
CA MET A 158 -5.98 -4.15 -11.76
C MET A 158 -5.84 -2.64 -12.00
N TYR A 159 -5.18 -2.23 -13.10
CA TYR A 159 -5.07 -0.81 -13.46
C TYR A 159 -6.44 -0.19 -13.75
N VAL A 160 -7.26 -0.88 -14.53
CA VAL A 160 -8.61 -0.41 -14.86
C VAL A 160 -9.43 -0.21 -13.59
N ARG A 161 -9.54 -1.24 -12.73
CA ARG A 161 -10.31 -1.15 -11.48
C ARG A 161 -9.77 -0.08 -10.54
N TRP A 162 -8.45 0.06 -10.44
CA TRP A 162 -7.84 1.11 -9.63
C TRP A 162 -8.24 2.49 -10.11
N ILE A 163 -8.23 2.75 -11.42
CA ILE A 163 -8.65 4.03 -12.01
C ILE A 163 -10.16 4.26 -11.86
N GLU A 164 -10.99 3.24 -12.08
CA GLU A 164 -12.45 3.31 -11.96
C GLU A 164 -12.93 3.49 -10.52
N ASN A 165 -12.22 2.93 -9.54
CA ASN A 165 -12.53 3.11 -8.12
C ASN A 165 -12.19 4.53 -7.60
N ALA A 166 -11.70 5.44 -8.45
CA ALA A 166 -11.44 6.82 -8.06
C ALA A 166 -12.75 7.59 -7.86
N LYS A 167 -13.00 8.07 -6.64
CA LYS A 167 -14.23 8.81 -6.29
C LYS A 167 -14.27 10.26 -6.77
N THR A 168 -13.12 10.81 -7.18
CA THR A 168 -13.01 12.20 -7.64
C THR A 168 -12.25 12.26 -8.96
N ALA A 169 -12.57 13.27 -9.78
CA ALA A 169 -11.87 13.50 -11.04
C ALA A 169 -10.37 13.77 -10.85
N ALA A 170 -9.98 14.42 -9.75
CA ALA A 170 -8.57 14.68 -9.42
C ALA A 170 -7.80 13.38 -9.14
N THR A 171 -8.34 12.49 -8.29
CA THR A 171 -7.73 11.19 -8.00
C THR A 171 -7.67 10.32 -9.25
N ARG A 172 -8.70 10.36 -10.10
CA ARG A 172 -8.72 9.63 -11.38
C ARG A 172 -7.57 10.07 -12.29
N ARG A 173 -7.39 11.39 -12.47
CA ARG A 173 -6.26 11.93 -13.25
C ARG A 173 -4.90 11.52 -12.68
N ALA A 174 -4.73 11.61 -11.36
CA ALA A 174 -3.48 11.18 -10.70
C ALA A 174 -3.19 9.68 -10.93
N ARG A 175 -4.21 8.83 -10.81
CA ARG A 175 -4.12 7.39 -11.09
C ARG A 175 -3.77 7.11 -12.54
N ILE A 176 -4.38 7.81 -13.49
CA ILE A 176 -4.05 7.69 -14.92
C ILE A 176 -2.58 8.02 -15.17
N MET A 177 -2.09 9.17 -14.67
CA MET A 177 -0.70 9.59 -14.87
C MET A 177 0.28 8.60 -14.24
N SER A 178 0.01 8.16 -13.02
CA SER A 178 0.82 7.14 -12.34
C SER A 178 0.75 5.79 -13.08
N GLY A 179 -0.40 5.45 -13.64
CA GLY A 179 -0.59 4.26 -14.47
C GLY A 179 0.29 4.27 -15.72
N VAL A 180 0.37 5.40 -16.41
CA VAL A 180 1.26 5.60 -17.56
C VAL A 180 2.72 5.51 -17.14
N GLU A 181 3.14 6.20 -16.08
CA GLU A 181 4.52 6.15 -15.58
C GLU A 181 4.97 4.72 -15.22
N ARG A 182 4.16 4.02 -14.44
CA ARG A 182 4.48 2.64 -14.02
C ARG A 182 4.54 1.70 -15.21
N SER A 183 3.64 1.88 -16.19
CA SER A 183 3.67 1.13 -17.45
C SER A 183 4.93 1.44 -18.26
N ARG A 184 5.35 2.72 -18.35
CA ARG A 184 6.61 3.13 -18.99
C ARG A 184 7.81 2.41 -18.37
N GLN A 185 7.81 2.26 -17.05
CA GLN A 185 8.85 1.54 -16.28
C GLN A 185 8.68 0.01 -16.28
N ASN A 186 7.68 -0.54 -17.00
CA ASN A 186 7.34 -1.97 -17.02
C ASN A 186 6.99 -2.53 -15.62
N LEU A 187 6.42 -1.71 -14.75
CA LEU A 187 5.99 -2.05 -13.40
C LEU A 187 4.49 -2.37 -13.37
N LYS A 188 4.12 -3.51 -12.78
CA LYS A 188 2.72 -3.90 -12.52
C LYS A 188 2.25 -3.25 -11.22
N LEU A 189 0.96 -2.97 -11.03
CA LEU A 189 0.43 -2.56 -9.72
C LEU A 189 0.72 -3.67 -8.70
N ALA A 190 1.50 -3.39 -7.65
CA ALA A 190 1.57 -4.30 -6.52
C ALA A 190 0.23 -4.26 -5.77
N SER A 191 -0.13 -5.36 -5.12
CA SER A 191 -1.23 -5.38 -4.15
C SER A 191 -1.02 -4.39 -2.99
N ASP A 192 0.24 -4.00 -2.75
CA ASP A 192 0.64 -2.95 -1.80
C ASP A 192 0.78 -1.55 -2.45
N ASP A 193 0.56 -1.38 -3.76
CA ASP A 193 0.65 -0.06 -4.41
C ASP A 193 -0.67 0.73 -4.38
N GLU A 194 -1.77 0.13 -3.93
CA GLU A 194 -2.95 0.89 -3.51
C GLU A 194 -2.55 1.99 -2.50
N PHE A 195 -1.52 1.74 -1.69
CA PHE A 195 -1.04 2.62 -0.63
C PHE A 195 -0.33 3.89 -1.11
N MET A 196 0.35 3.88 -2.26
CA MET A 196 1.03 5.10 -2.77
C MET A 196 0.03 6.10 -3.36
N THR A 197 -1.13 5.61 -3.82
CA THR A 197 -2.19 6.46 -4.36
C THR A 197 -3.07 7.14 -3.32
N ASP A 198 -3.20 6.54 -2.14
CA ASP A 198 -3.97 7.14 -1.06
C ASP A 198 -3.30 8.40 -0.51
N MET A 199 -2.01 8.64 -0.78
CA MET A 199 -1.36 9.93 -0.51
C MET A 199 -1.78 11.04 -1.50
N ALA A 200 -2.00 10.71 -2.77
CA ALA A 200 -2.53 11.68 -3.75
C ALA A 200 -4.05 11.88 -3.59
N GLY A 201 -4.76 10.87 -3.11
CA GLY A 201 -6.20 10.90 -2.79
C GLY A 201 -6.56 11.48 -1.41
N ALA A 202 -5.60 11.60 -0.50
CA ALA A 202 -5.78 12.23 0.82
C ALA A 202 -6.12 13.73 0.75
N LYS A 203 -6.14 14.34 -0.44
CA LYS A 203 -6.67 15.69 -0.66
C LYS A 203 -8.20 15.80 -0.44
N ALA A 204 -8.96 14.69 -0.41
CA ALA A 204 -10.42 14.74 -0.52
C ALA A 204 -11.23 14.48 0.78
N ASN A 205 -10.60 14.34 1.95
CA ASN A 205 -11.31 14.36 3.24
C ASN A 205 -10.55 15.29 4.21
N SER A 206 -10.72 16.59 3.99
CA SER A 206 -10.26 17.65 4.89
C SER A 206 -11.09 17.65 6.17
N VAL A 207 -10.77 16.77 7.11
CA VAL A 207 -10.93 17.15 8.51
C VAL A 207 -9.62 17.83 8.87
N ASN A 208 -9.65 19.17 8.94
CA ASN A 208 -8.56 19.97 9.47
C ASN A 208 -8.46 19.64 10.96
N GLN A 209 -7.70 18.60 11.31
CA GLN A 209 -7.43 18.23 12.69
C GLN A 209 -6.26 19.08 13.19
N SER A 210 -6.16 19.27 14.49
CA SER A 210 -4.96 19.91 15.03
C SER A 210 -3.76 18.98 14.87
N PRO A 211 -2.52 19.48 14.66
CA PRO A 211 -1.33 18.63 14.56
C PRO A 211 -1.19 17.65 15.73
N GLU A 212 -1.62 18.04 16.93
CA GLU A 212 -1.59 17.23 18.14
C GLU A 212 -2.44 15.95 18.01
N ALA A 213 -3.54 15.99 17.24
CA ALA A 213 -4.37 14.82 16.98
C ALA A 213 -3.63 13.76 16.17
N LEU A 214 -2.75 14.15 15.23
CA LEU A 214 -1.94 13.22 14.47
C LEU A 214 -0.95 12.45 15.37
N PHE A 215 -0.44 13.11 16.41
CA PHE A 215 0.55 12.56 17.34
C PHE A 215 -0.05 12.01 18.64
N GLN A 216 -1.37 11.84 18.70
CA GLN A 216 -2.04 11.35 19.91
C GLN A 216 -1.43 10.03 20.40
N GLY A 217 -1.02 10.01 21.68
CA GLY A 217 -0.35 8.85 22.29
C GLY A 217 1.14 8.69 21.95
N ARG A 218 1.76 9.67 21.27
CA ARG A 218 3.18 9.63 20.86
C ARG A 218 3.92 10.93 21.22
N PRO A 219 4.19 11.19 22.52
CA PRO A 219 4.77 12.45 22.97
C PRO A 219 6.17 12.73 22.39
N VAL A 220 6.98 11.70 22.16
CA VAL A 220 8.30 11.86 21.54
C VAL A 220 8.18 12.28 20.08
N SER A 221 7.28 11.66 19.31
CA SER A 221 7.03 12.06 17.92
C SER A 221 6.48 13.49 17.82
N LEU A 222 5.64 13.90 18.77
CA LEU A 222 5.14 15.27 18.86
C LEU A 222 6.29 16.27 19.10
N MET A 223 7.18 15.99 20.07
CA MET A 223 8.36 16.82 20.34
C MET A 223 9.29 16.94 19.12
N LEU A 224 9.54 15.83 18.42
CA LEU A 224 10.34 15.86 17.18
C LEU A 224 9.67 16.70 16.10
N PHE A 225 8.35 16.59 15.95
CA PHE A 225 7.57 17.42 15.04
C PHE A 225 7.67 18.90 15.40
N GLU A 226 7.50 19.27 16.66
CA GLU A 226 7.60 20.64 17.15
C GLU A 226 9.01 21.22 16.93
N THR A 227 10.05 20.41 17.14
CA THR A 227 11.45 20.79 16.87
C THR A 227 11.65 21.17 15.40
N VAL A 228 11.19 20.31 14.48
CA VAL A 228 11.30 20.56 13.04
C VAL A 228 10.44 21.76 12.63
N ARG A 229 9.21 21.85 13.15
CA ARG A 229 8.27 22.93 12.87
C ARG A 229 8.84 24.28 13.32
N SER A 230 9.36 24.37 14.54
CA SER A 230 9.95 25.60 15.09
C SER A 230 11.11 26.11 14.22
N TYR A 231 11.99 25.20 13.76
CA TYR A 231 13.04 25.56 12.83
C TYR A 231 12.47 26.08 11.50
N ILE A 232 11.49 25.39 10.92
CA ILE A 232 10.86 25.82 9.66
C ILE A 232 10.19 27.19 9.80
N GLU A 233 9.46 27.44 10.88
CA GLU A 233 8.82 28.73 11.17
C GLU A 233 9.86 29.85 11.39
N SER A 234 11.08 29.50 11.85
CA SER A 234 12.19 30.47 11.96
C SER A 234 12.75 30.92 10.60
N LEU A 235 12.52 30.16 9.52
CA LEU A 235 12.97 30.52 8.16
C LEU A 235 12.10 31.62 7.52
N GLY A 236 10.88 31.81 8.01
CA GLY A 236 9.96 32.84 7.54
C GLY A 236 8.50 32.40 7.54
N ARG A 237 7.66 33.05 6.72
CA ARG A 237 6.22 32.73 6.65
C ARG A 237 6.01 31.31 6.11
N VAL A 238 5.23 30.53 6.84
CA VAL A 238 4.90 29.13 6.53
C VAL A 238 3.40 28.89 6.70
N THR A 239 2.81 28.12 5.79
CA THR A 239 1.46 27.56 5.91
C THR A 239 1.54 26.14 6.45
N VAL A 240 0.64 25.79 7.36
CA VAL A 240 0.56 24.45 7.95
C VAL A 240 -0.82 23.89 7.67
N GLU A 241 -0.86 22.71 7.06
CA GLU A 241 -2.09 21.98 6.77
C GLU A 241 -1.99 20.58 7.36
N CYS A 242 -2.92 20.23 8.24
CA CYS A 242 -2.92 18.93 8.90
C CYS A 242 -4.02 18.04 8.33
N LEU A 243 -3.60 16.90 7.80
CA LEU A 243 -4.45 15.81 7.34
C LEU A 243 -4.41 14.66 8.36
N LYS A 244 -5.33 13.71 8.22
CA LYS A 244 -5.43 12.54 9.10
C LYS A 244 -4.12 11.73 9.23
N THR A 245 -3.27 11.78 8.22
CA THR A 245 -2.05 10.96 8.13
C THR A 245 -0.76 11.76 8.10
N GLN A 246 -0.83 13.09 7.97
CA GLN A 246 0.37 13.92 7.77
C GLN A 246 0.12 15.40 8.07
N VAL A 247 1.19 16.11 8.42
CA VAL A 247 1.25 17.57 8.41
C VAL A 247 2.02 18.00 7.18
N SER A 248 1.47 18.93 6.40
CA SER A 248 2.14 19.55 5.25
C SER A 248 2.55 20.96 5.63
N LEU A 249 3.79 21.34 5.32
CA LEU A 249 4.32 22.69 5.48
C LEU A 249 4.64 23.29 4.11
N GLY A 250 4.20 24.53 3.91
CA GLY A 250 4.38 25.26 2.66
C GLY A 250 4.77 26.70 2.86
N SER A 251 5.21 27.34 1.80
CA SER A 251 5.41 28.79 1.71
C SER A 251 4.57 29.34 0.55
N LYS A 252 5.17 29.69 -0.59
CA LYS A 252 4.42 29.84 -1.85
C LYS A 252 3.99 28.50 -2.43
N GLY A 253 4.79 27.45 -2.23
CA GLY A 253 4.47 26.06 -2.53
C GLY A 253 4.71 25.13 -1.34
N LYS A 254 4.17 23.90 -1.38
CA LYS A 254 4.46 22.88 -0.36
C LYS A 254 5.88 22.32 -0.56
N PHE A 255 6.66 22.28 0.51
CA PHE A 255 8.06 21.82 0.47
C PHE A 255 8.41 20.79 1.53
N ALA A 256 7.63 20.66 2.60
CA ALA A 256 7.89 19.67 3.64
C ALA A 256 6.61 18.96 4.07
N TRP A 257 6.73 17.68 4.41
CA TRP A 257 5.65 16.86 4.92
C TRP A 257 6.17 16.00 6.06
N ILE A 258 5.39 15.89 7.13
CA ILE A 258 5.73 15.11 8.31
C ILE A 258 4.61 14.11 8.58
N TRP A 259 4.96 12.85 8.78
CA TRP A 259 4.01 11.80 9.15
C TRP A 259 4.61 10.79 10.10
N LEU A 260 3.73 10.01 10.74
CA LEU A 260 4.15 8.91 11.58
C LEU A 260 4.59 7.71 10.71
N PRO A 261 5.72 7.07 11.05
CA PRO A 261 6.14 5.86 10.37
C PRO A 261 5.12 4.75 10.60
N GLN A 262 4.78 4.05 9.51
CA GLN A 262 3.81 2.98 9.57
C GLN A 262 4.41 1.78 10.29
N MET A 263 3.83 1.40 11.43
CA MET A 263 4.35 0.41 12.39
C MET A 263 4.55 -1.00 11.80
N TRP A 264 3.99 -1.26 10.61
CA TRP A 264 4.14 -2.53 9.89
C TRP A 264 5.32 -2.57 8.90
N ILE A 265 6.03 -1.46 8.72
CA ILE A 265 7.28 -1.35 7.95
C ILE A 265 8.44 -1.61 8.93
N LYS A 266 9.16 -2.72 8.76
CA LYS A 266 10.18 -3.21 9.71
C LYS A 266 11.28 -2.16 10.02
N LYS A 267 11.75 -2.17 11.28
CA LYS A 267 12.94 -1.47 11.85
C LYS A 267 12.87 0.05 12.06
N GLN A 268 11.70 0.69 12.05
CA GLN A 268 11.63 2.11 12.45
C GLN A 268 11.37 2.27 13.95
N PRO A 269 12.04 3.20 14.66
CA PRO A 269 11.77 3.45 16.07
C PRO A 269 10.30 3.83 16.27
N GLU A 270 9.64 3.23 17.24
CA GLU A 270 8.22 3.49 17.57
C GLU A 270 7.93 4.98 17.82
N ASN A 271 8.96 5.69 18.30
CA ASN A 271 8.98 7.11 18.66
C ASN A 271 9.71 7.98 17.63
N SER A 272 9.53 7.72 16.33
CA SER A 272 10.13 8.52 15.25
C SER A 272 9.08 9.27 14.44
N ILE A 273 9.55 10.21 13.62
CA ILE A 273 8.77 10.85 12.55
C ILE A 273 9.49 10.64 11.23
N VAL A 274 8.72 10.65 10.14
CA VAL A 274 9.28 10.73 8.79
C VAL A 274 9.13 12.16 8.32
N LEU A 275 10.25 12.81 8.01
CA LEU A 275 10.31 14.09 7.34
C LEU A 275 10.55 13.86 5.86
N THR A 276 9.71 14.48 5.04
CA THR A 276 9.85 14.49 3.59
C THR A 276 10.05 15.89 3.10
N ILE A 277 11.05 16.11 2.25
CA ILE A 277 11.36 17.41 1.69
C ILE A 277 11.38 17.37 0.17
N GLY A 278 10.93 18.46 -0.46
CA GLY A 278 10.98 18.68 -1.89
C GLY A 278 11.99 19.77 -2.26
N ILE A 279 12.93 19.45 -3.16
CA ILE A 279 14.05 20.31 -3.55
C ILE A 279 14.37 20.14 -5.04
N ASP A 280 15.21 21.00 -5.63
CA ASP A 280 15.57 20.99 -7.06
C ASP A 280 16.70 20.03 -7.44
N HIS A 281 17.37 19.42 -6.48
CA HIS A 281 18.52 18.54 -6.71
C HIS A 281 18.49 17.29 -5.85
N ARG A 282 19.17 16.24 -6.29
CA ARG A 282 19.28 15.01 -5.51
C ARG A 282 20.25 15.23 -4.34
N ILE A 283 19.80 14.90 -3.13
CA ILE A 283 20.65 14.80 -1.95
C ILE A 283 21.19 13.36 -1.83
N GLU A 284 22.51 13.21 -1.78
CA GLU A 284 23.18 11.94 -1.47
C GLU A 284 23.71 11.98 -0.03
N SER A 285 23.01 11.29 0.87
CA SER A 285 23.43 11.17 2.26
C SER A 285 22.91 9.86 2.86
N PRO A 286 23.67 9.18 3.75
CA PRO A 286 23.21 7.97 4.43
C PRO A 286 21.97 8.20 5.32
N LYS A 287 21.64 9.47 5.62
CA LYS A 287 20.42 9.85 6.37
C LYS A 287 19.15 9.77 5.50
N ILE A 288 19.29 9.82 4.19
CA ILE A 288 18.19 9.76 3.24
C ILE A 288 17.79 8.29 3.05
N LYS A 289 16.56 7.95 3.42
CA LYS A 289 16.02 6.59 3.24
C LYS A 289 15.65 6.30 1.80
N GLU A 290 15.12 7.30 1.13
CA GLU A 290 14.63 7.17 -0.24
C GLU A 290 14.71 8.53 -0.93
N SER A 291 15.05 8.50 -2.21
CA SER A 291 15.08 9.66 -3.10
C SER A 291 14.30 9.31 -4.35
N VAL A 292 13.30 10.11 -4.67
CA VAL A 292 12.47 9.95 -5.87
C VAL A 292 12.46 11.27 -6.63
N GLN A 293 12.42 11.22 -7.95
CA GLN A 293 12.18 12.39 -8.79
C GLN A 293 10.82 12.22 -9.48
N PRO A 294 9.71 12.65 -8.86
CA PRO A 294 8.38 12.49 -9.46
C PRO A 294 8.20 13.34 -10.72
N TYR A 295 8.90 14.48 -10.79
CA TYR A 295 8.88 15.40 -11.93
C TYR A 295 10.31 15.86 -12.23
N PRO A 296 10.64 16.13 -13.51
CA PRO A 296 11.93 16.72 -13.87
C PRO A 296 12.21 17.97 -13.04
N GLY A 297 13.38 18.02 -12.40
CA GLY A 297 13.78 19.16 -11.56
C GLY A 297 13.10 19.24 -10.18
N ARG A 298 12.34 18.22 -9.76
CA ARG A 298 11.79 18.12 -8.39
C ARG A 298 12.14 16.78 -7.76
N TRP A 299 13.03 16.81 -6.79
CA TRP A 299 13.44 15.68 -5.98
C TRP A 299 12.69 15.67 -4.66
N ILE A 300 12.20 14.49 -4.28
CA ILE A 300 11.57 14.20 -3.01
C ILE A 300 12.48 13.27 -2.22
N HIS A 301 12.78 13.64 -0.98
CA HIS A 301 13.64 12.88 -0.09
C HIS A 301 12.93 12.53 1.20
N HIS A 302 12.96 11.25 1.58
CA HIS A 302 12.38 10.75 2.83
C HIS A 302 13.48 10.53 3.87
N ILE A 303 13.29 11.08 5.06
CA ILE A 303 14.25 11.07 6.17
C ILE A 303 13.53 10.61 7.43
N VAL A 304 14.14 9.71 8.19
CA VAL A 304 13.60 9.25 9.49
C VAL A 304 14.34 9.97 10.61
N ILE A 305 13.60 10.66 11.47
CA ILE A 305 14.12 11.34 12.66
C ILE A 305 13.63 10.54 13.86
N GLY A 306 14.55 9.85 14.55
CA GLY A 306 14.24 9.02 15.72
C GLY A 306 14.58 9.64 17.06
N LYS A 307 15.45 10.65 17.06
CA LYS A 307 15.85 11.44 18.23
C LYS A 307 16.22 12.86 17.80
N GLU A 308 16.23 13.78 18.76
CA GLU A 308 16.52 15.20 18.50
C GLU A 308 17.89 15.41 17.82
N SER A 309 18.90 14.64 18.21
CA SER A 309 20.24 14.71 17.61
C SER A 309 20.29 14.28 16.13
N ASP A 310 19.25 13.60 15.62
CA ASP A 310 19.19 13.28 14.20
C ASP A 310 18.89 14.54 13.38
N PHE A 311 18.21 15.53 13.98
CA PHE A 311 17.88 16.83 13.40
C PHE A 311 19.05 17.84 13.54
N ASP A 312 20.14 17.54 12.86
CA ASP A 312 21.37 18.33 12.91
C ASP A 312 21.50 19.40 11.83
N GLU A 313 22.63 20.10 11.81
CA GLU A 313 22.91 21.20 10.89
C GLU A 313 22.87 20.79 9.41
N GLU A 314 23.16 19.52 9.09
CA GLU A 314 23.05 18.99 7.73
C GLU A 314 21.58 19.00 7.28
N MET A 315 20.68 18.47 8.11
CA MET A 315 19.25 18.43 7.81
C MET A 315 18.62 19.83 7.77
N LYS A 316 19.05 20.71 8.67
CA LYS A 316 18.64 22.12 8.69
C LYS A 316 18.99 22.83 7.38
N LYS A 317 20.17 22.56 6.80
CA LYS A 317 20.56 23.09 5.48
C LYS A 317 19.63 22.58 4.39
N TRP A 318 19.31 21.28 4.36
CA TRP A 318 18.38 20.73 3.36
C TRP A 318 16.98 21.33 3.46
N LEU A 319 16.44 21.48 4.68
CA LEU A 319 15.16 22.13 4.90
C LEU A 319 15.15 23.59 4.48
N LYS A 320 16.24 24.32 4.74
CA LYS A 320 16.41 25.69 4.27
C LYS A 320 16.38 25.76 2.74
N SER A 321 17.11 24.87 2.06
CA SER A 321 17.08 24.81 0.59
C SER A 321 15.72 24.40 0.03
N ALA A 322 15.00 23.49 0.68
CA ALA A 322 13.62 23.14 0.31
C ALA A 322 12.66 24.34 0.48
N TYR A 323 12.81 25.10 1.57
CA TYR A 323 12.05 26.34 1.79
C TYR A 323 12.34 27.39 0.70
N GLU A 324 13.61 27.64 0.41
CA GLU A 324 14.05 28.57 -0.64
C GLU A 324 13.58 28.13 -2.02
N PHE A 325 13.60 26.83 -2.30
CA PHE A 325 13.07 26.27 -3.54
C PHE A 325 11.56 26.56 -3.67
N ALA A 326 10.77 26.32 -2.63
CA ALA A 326 9.35 26.64 -2.65
C ALA A 326 9.04 28.14 -2.73
N GLN A 327 9.95 29.02 -2.30
CA GLN A 327 9.78 30.48 -2.48
C GLN A 327 9.94 30.91 -3.95
N LYS A 328 10.65 30.12 -4.76
CA LYS A 328 10.87 30.35 -6.20
C LYS A 328 9.78 29.74 -7.07
N GLN A 329 8.93 28.88 -6.52
CA GLN A 329 7.80 28.31 -7.25
C GLN A 329 6.64 29.30 -7.31
N ASP A 330 6.22 29.66 -8.52
CA ASP A 330 4.91 30.28 -8.73
C ASP A 330 3.82 29.24 -8.48
N ILE A 331 2.70 29.68 -7.92
CA ILE A 331 1.57 28.85 -7.46
C ILE A 331 0.92 28.17 -8.68
N LEU A 332 1.51 27.06 -9.13
CA LEU A 332 0.98 26.17 -10.14
C LEU A 332 0.91 24.76 -9.55
N GLU A 333 0.15 24.57 -8.46
CA GLU A 333 -0.30 23.25 -7.99
C GLU A 333 -1.20 23.41 -6.74
N ALA A 334 -2.49 23.70 -6.96
CA ALA A 334 -3.56 23.49 -5.98
C ALA A 334 -4.05 22.03 -6.05
#